data_AF-A0A9D7RG33-F1
#
_entry.id   AF-A0A9D7RG33-F1
#
_cell.length_a   1.000
_cell.length_b   1.000
_cell.length_c   1.000
_cell.angle_alpha   90.00
_cell.angle_beta   90.00
_cell.angle_gamma   90.00
#
_symmetry.space_group_name_H-M   'P 1'
#
loop_
_entity.id
_entity.type
_entity.pdbx_description
1 polymer ?
#
loop_
_entity_poly.entity_id
_entity_poly.type
_entity_poly.pdbx_seq_one_letter_code
_entity_poly.pdbx_strand_id
1 'polypeptide(L)'
;MQDSFLFFTASDGQRGQQLWKTNGTSEGTLLVTNNNAISGVGSILAKLSDTLFFLPSMVLGEELWITDGTNEGTRFVKDIAPGQFGSNPRNGIIYKNKFYFNASDATSGSELWRSDGSLNGTVCGKDIAPGSSSIPYNLTVHNNELFS
;
A
#
# COMPACT_ATOMS: atom_id res chain seq x y z
N MET A 1 20.64 18.88 -6.47
CA MET A 1 19.31 18.57 -7.06
C MET A 1 18.84 17.32 -6.35
N GLN A 2 17.62 17.30 -5.81
CA GLN A 2 17.08 16.08 -5.24
C GLN A 2 16.58 15.26 -6.42
N ASP A 3 17.18 14.09 -6.66
CA ASP A 3 16.74 13.22 -7.74
C ASP A 3 15.31 12.76 -7.43
N SER A 4 14.35 13.28 -8.21
CA SER A 4 12.95 12.92 -8.08
C SER A 4 12.66 11.79 -9.04
N PHE A 5 12.30 10.63 -8.49
CA PHE A 5 11.88 9.47 -9.27
C PHE A 5 10.36 9.43 -9.42
N LEU A 6 9.89 9.17 -10.64
CA LEU A 6 8.53 8.73 -10.92
C LEU A 6 8.44 7.22 -10.69
N PHE A 7 7.35 6.78 -10.04
CA PHE A 7 7.03 5.37 -9.86
C PHE A 7 5.84 5.00 -10.75
N PHE A 8 5.91 3.83 -11.38
CA PHE A 8 4.87 3.33 -12.29
C PHE A 8 4.91 1.81 -12.37
N THR A 9 3.81 1.20 -12.84
CA THR A 9 3.78 -0.24 -13.13
C THR A 9 3.99 -0.51 -14.62
N ALA A 10 4.79 -1.51 -14.94
CA ALA A 10 5.04 -1.97 -16.31
C ALA A 10 5.47 -3.44 -16.33
N SER A 11 5.26 -4.13 -17.45
CA SER A 11 5.71 -5.52 -17.63
C SER A 11 7.09 -5.58 -18.25
N ASP A 12 7.99 -6.43 -17.73
CA ASP A 12 9.26 -6.81 -18.38
C ASP A 12 9.08 -7.95 -19.40
N GLY A 13 7.86 -8.47 -19.57
CA GLY A 13 7.57 -9.64 -20.39
C GLY A 13 7.93 -10.99 -19.75
N GLN A 14 8.45 -11.00 -18.52
CA GLN A 14 8.85 -12.22 -17.80
C GLN A 14 8.03 -12.45 -16.53
N ARG A 15 7.71 -11.38 -15.78
CA ARG A 15 7.18 -11.44 -14.41
C ARG A 15 5.82 -10.74 -14.26
N GLY A 16 5.08 -10.52 -15.34
CA GLY A 16 3.83 -9.73 -15.29
C GLY A 16 4.09 -8.24 -15.02
N GLN A 17 3.07 -7.48 -14.62
CA GLN A 17 3.26 -6.06 -14.26
C GLN A 17 4.05 -5.93 -12.97
N GLN A 18 5.14 -5.18 -12.99
CA GLN A 18 6.03 -4.95 -11.85
C GLN A 18 6.13 -3.45 -11.54
N LEU A 19 6.63 -3.10 -10.37
CA LEU A 19 6.87 -1.70 -10.00
C LEU A 19 8.26 -1.26 -10.47
N TRP A 20 8.30 -0.11 -11.12
CA TRP A 20 9.50 0.53 -11.64
C TRP A 20 9.63 1.94 -11.08
N LYS A 21 10.87 2.43 -11.10
CA LYS A 21 11.18 3.85 -10.90
C LYS A 21 11.96 4.40 -12.08
N THR A 22 11.77 5.67 -12.41
CA THR A 22 12.54 6.38 -13.45
C THR A 22 12.83 7.82 -13.06
N ASN A 23 14.02 8.31 -13.41
CA ASN A 23 14.37 9.73 -13.39
C ASN A 23 14.28 10.38 -14.79
N GLY A 24 13.69 9.69 -15.77
CA GLY A 24 13.59 10.14 -17.17
C GLY A 24 14.75 9.69 -18.07
N THR A 25 15.73 8.96 -17.53
CA THR A 25 16.83 8.36 -18.31
C THR A 25 16.69 6.84 -18.38
N SER A 26 17.28 6.21 -19.40
CA SER A 26 17.30 4.74 -19.50
C SER A 26 18.08 4.10 -18.34
N GLU A 27 19.21 4.69 -17.94
CA GLU A 27 20.03 4.20 -16.83
C GLU A 27 19.32 4.32 -15.47
N GLY A 28 18.58 5.43 -15.27
CA GLY A 28 17.78 5.63 -14.06
C GLY A 28 16.41 4.95 -14.08
N THR A 29 16.09 4.15 -15.11
CA THR A 29 14.85 3.36 -15.17
C THR A 29 15.12 1.96 -14.62
N LEU A 30 14.69 1.71 -13.40
CA LEU A 30 15.07 0.53 -12.63
C LEU A 30 13.84 -0.23 -12.12
N LEU A 31 13.91 -1.55 -12.16
CA LEU A 31 12.93 -2.45 -11.54
C LEU A 31 13.06 -2.37 -10.02
N VAL A 32 11.96 -2.07 -9.34
CA VAL A 32 11.90 -1.97 -7.86
C VAL A 32 11.55 -3.32 -7.25
N THR A 33 10.56 -4.02 -7.80
CA THR A 33 10.08 -5.30 -7.27
C THR A 33 10.80 -6.50 -7.89
N ASN A 34 12.14 -6.50 -7.81
CA ASN A 34 12.95 -7.63 -8.28
C ASN A 34 13.09 -8.73 -7.21
N ASN A 35 11.96 -9.19 -6.67
CA ASN A 35 11.93 -10.26 -5.68
C ASN A 35 10.91 -11.34 -6.06
N ASN A 36 11.19 -12.59 -5.65
CA ASN A 36 10.36 -13.74 -6.00
C ASN A 36 9.04 -13.82 -5.21
N ALA A 37 8.84 -12.95 -4.23
CA ALA A 37 7.62 -12.93 -3.42
C ALA A 37 6.48 -12.16 -4.10
N ILE A 38 6.80 -11.33 -5.10
CA ILE A 38 5.85 -10.48 -5.82
C ILE A 38 5.71 -10.98 -7.26
N SER A 39 4.61 -11.68 -7.54
CA SER A 39 4.25 -12.12 -8.90
C SER A 39 3.77 -10.99 -9.82
N GLY A 40 3.46 -9.83 -9.25
CA GLY A 40 3.12 -8.62 -9.96
C GLY A 40 2.71 -7.52 -9.00
N VAL A 41 2.44 -6.32 -9.51
CA VAL A 41 1.92 -5.18 -8.73
C VAL A 41 0.61 -4.75 -9.35
N GLY A 42 -0.46 -4.87 -8.56
CA GLY A 42 -1.82 -4.55 -8.99
C GLY A 42 -2.12 -3.06 -8.87
N SER A 43 -1.66 -2.41 -7.80
CA SER A 43 -1.97 -1.00 -7.54
C SER A 43 -0.94 -0.31 -6.64
N ILE A 44 -0.62 0.95 -6.95
CA ILE A 44 0.08 1.86 -6.05
C ILE A 44 -0.99 2.66 -5.29
N LEU A 45 -0.93 2.64 -3.96
CA LEU A 45 -1.97 3.23 -3.12
C LEU A 45 -1.63 4.64 -2.67
N ALA A 46 -0.40 4.88 -2.22
CA ALA A 46 0.02 6.17 -1.70
C ALA A 46 1.54 6.28 -1.60
N LYS A 47 2.04 7.52 -1.49
CA LYS A 47 3.44 7.83 -1.14
C LYS A 47 3.47 8.66 0.15
N LEU A 48 4.20 8.19 1.15
CA LEU A 48 4.47 8.87 2.41
C LEU A 48 5.98 9.12 2.51
N SER A 49 6.41 10.36 2.27
CA SER A 49 7.83 10.70 2.19
C SER A 49 8.54 9.77 1.19
N ASP A 50 9.53 8.99 1.62
CA ASP A 50 10.25 8.04 0.74
C ASP A 50 9.61 6.65 0.68
N THR A 51 8.52 6.40 1.42
CA THR A 51 7.82 5.11 1.43
C THR A 51 6.65 5.12 0.45
N LEU A 52 6.63 4.17 -0.47
CA LEU A 52 5.48 3.88 -1.33
C LEU A 52 4.70 2.70 -0.76
N PHE A 53 3.38 2.83 -0.67
CA PHE A 53 2.44 1.76 -0.32
C PHE A 53 1.82 1.20 -1.59
N PHE A 54 1.77 -0.13 -1.73
CA PHE A 54 1.23 -0.79 -2.91
C PHE A 54 0.64 -2.17 -2.58
N LEU A 55 -0.11 -2.72 -3.53
CA LEU A 55 -0.65 -4.07 -3.48
C LEU A 55 0.01 -4.95 -4.54
N PRO A 56 0.55 -6.12 -4.16
CA PRO A 56 1.01 -7.09 -5.14
C PRO A 56 -0.19 -7.70 -5.85
N SER A 57 -0.06 -7.95 -7.15
CA SER A 57 -1.00 -8.76 -7.91
C SER A 57 -0.73 -10.23 -7.56
N MET A 58 -1.60 -10.81 -6.74
CA MET A 58 -1.51 -12.22 -6.31
C MET A 58 -2.84 -12.94 -6.59
N VAL A 59 -2.77 -14.26 -6.76
CA VAL A 59 -3.97 -15.11 -6.93
C VAL A 59 -4.75 -15.24 -5.62
N LEU A 60 -4.08 -15.05 -4.49
CA LEU A 60 -4.66 -14.99 -3.15
C LEU A 60 -4.74 -13.54 -2.69
N GLY A 61 -5.46 -13.33 -1.59
CA GLY A 61 -5.75 -12.02 -1.04
C GLY A 61 -4.57 -11.06 -0.92
N GLU A 62 -4.82 -9.82 -1.34
CA GLU A 62 -3.84 -8.75 -1.32
C GLU A 62 -3.67 -8.20 0.10
N GLU A 63 -2.41 -8.06 0.51
CA GLU A 63 -2.02 -7.43 1.77
C GLU A 63 -1.18 -6.19 1.48
N LEU A 64 -0.98 -5.33 2.47
CA LEU A 64 -0.24 -4.08 2.31
C LEU A 64 1.28 -4.33 2.21
N TRP A 65 1.88 -3.88 1.11
CA TRP A 65 3.33 -3.86 0.92
C TRP A 65 3.87 -2.44 0.86
N ILE A 66 5.16 -2.31 1.16
CA ILE A 66 5.88 -1.04 1.03
C ILE A 66 7.18 -1.21 0.26
N THR A 67 7.70 -0.10 -0.24
CA THR A 67 9.06 0.03 -0.76
C THR A 67 9.60 1.44 -0.54
N ASP A 68 10.91 1.59 -0.42
CA ASP A 68 11.62 2.87 -0.52
C ASP A 68 12.10 3.16 -1.96
N GLY A 69 11.69 2.33 -2.92
CA GLY A 69 12.14 2.35 -4.30
C GLY A 69 13.40 1.52 -4.55
N THR A 70 13.84 0.71 -3.58
CA THR A 70 14.87 -0.32 -3.75
C THR A 70 14.27 -1.72 -3.60
N ASN A 71 14.97 -2.73 -4.12
CA ASN A 71 14.52 -4.11 -3.95
C ASN A 71 14.63 -4.55 -2.48
N GLU A 72 15.68 -4.11 -1.78
CA GLU A 72 15.96 -4.43 -0.38
C GLU A 72 14.94 -3.77 0.58
N GLY A 73 14.50 -2.56 0.28
CA GLY A 73 13.45 -1.86 1.01
C GLY A 73 12.04 -2.33 0.68
N THR A 74 11.87 -3.20 -0.33
CA THR A 74 10.57 -3.76 -0.71
C THR A 74 10.19 -4.91 0.22
N ARG A 75 9.13 -4.73 1.00
CA ARG A 75 8.70 -5.73 1.98
C ARG A 75 7.21 -5.71 2.27
N PHE A 76 6.74 -6.87 2.68
CA PHE A 76 5.46 -7.04 3.35
C PHE A 76 5.42 -6.24 4.65
N VAL A 77 4.30 -5.55 4.91
CA VAL A 77 4.14 -4.77 6.15
C VAL A 77 3.57 -5.63 7.27
N LYS A 78 2.41 -6.26 7.02
CA LYS A 78 1.64 -6.98 8.02
C LYS A 78 0.58 -7.86 7.35
N ASP A 79 0.32 -9.02 7.95
CA ASP A 79 -0.82 -9.88 7.62
C ASP A 79 -2.04 -9.34 8.36
N ILE A 80 -2.86 -8.55 7.68
CA ILE A 80 -4.05 -7.95 8.28
C ILE A 80 -5.20 -8.97 8.30
N ALA A 81 -5.36 -9.78 7.26
CA ALA A 81 -6.36 -10.84 7.21
C ALA A 81 -5.72 -12.19 6.89
N PRO A 82 -5.29 -12.94 7.92
CA PRO A 82 -4.70 -14.25 7.73
C PRO A 82 -5.63 -15.18 6.96
N GLY A 83 -5.10 -15.81 5.91
CA GLY A 83 -5.81 -16.78 5.08
C GLY A 83 -5.83 -16.40 3.61
N GLN A 84 -6.67 -17.09 2.83
CA GLN A 84 -6.63 -17.01 1.36
C GLN A 84 -7.22 -15.72 0.78
N PHE A 85 -7.98 -14.95 1.56
CA PHE A 85 -8.79 -13.83 1.07
C PHE A 85 -8.13 -12.46 1.23
N GLY A 86 -7.15 -12.33 2.14
CA GLY A 86 -6.38 -11.11 2.38
C GLY A 86 -7.24 -9.91 2.77
N SER A 87 -6.59 -8.78 3.01
CA SER A 87 -7.23 -7.63 3.64
C SER A 87 -7.83 -6.61 2.66
N ASN A 88 -7.50 -6.72 1.37
CA ASN A 88 -7.96 -5.81 0.31
C ASN A 88 -7.88 -4.32 0.69
N PRO A 89 -6.66 -3.79 0.99
CA PRO A 89 -6.46 -2.38 1.32
C PRO A 89 -6.90 -1.44 0.20
N ARG A 90 -7.74 -0.44 0.49
CA ARG A 90 -8.28 0.47 -0.54
C ARG A 90 -8.64 1.84 0.01
N ASN A 91 -8.95 2.77 -0.89
CA ASN A 91 -9.44 4.13 -0.58
C ASN A 91 -8.53 4.90 0.39
N GLY A 92 -7.22 4.83 0.16
CA GLY A 92 -6.26 5.36 1.11
C GLY A 92 -5.91 6.85 0.93
N ILE A 93 -5.53 7.52 2.01
CA ILE A 93 -5.10 8.92 2.05
C ILE A 93 -3.93 9.11 3.02
N ILE A 94 -3.04 10.06 2.71
CA ILE A 94 -2.02 10.51 3.64
C ILE A 94 -2.55 11.67 4.49
N TYR A 95 -2.49 11.52 5.81
CA TYR A 95 -2.86 12.57 6.75
C TYR A 95 -1.96 12.52 7.99
N LYS A 96 -1.47 13.67 8.45
CA LYS A 96 -0.61 13.81 9.65
C LYS A 96 0.49 12.72 9.74
N ASN A 97 1.24 12.57 8.64
CA ASN A 97 2.36 11.64 8.50
C ASN A 97 2.00 10.14 8.66
N LYS A 98 0.77 9.76 8.30
CA LYS A 98 0.30 8.37 8.28
C LYS A 98 -0.54 8.12 7.05
N PHE A 99 -0.50 6.88 6.58
CA PHE A 99 -1.40 6.37 5.56
C PHE A 99 -2.63 5.78 6.22
N TYR A 100 -3.81 6.33 5.94
CA TYR A 100 -5.11 5.83 6.39
C TYR A 100 -5.80 5.14 5.22
N PHE A 101 -6.38 3.97 5.44
CA PHE A 101 -6.97 3.15 4.36
C PHE A 101 -8.00 2.18 4.93
N ASN A 102 -8.91 1.72 4.09
CA ASN A 102 -9.84 0.65 4.45
C ASN A 102 -9.19 -0.70 4.22
N ALA A 103 -9.31 -1.61 5.17
CA ALA A 103 -8.93 -3.01 4.99
C ALA A 103 -9.82 -3.90 5.85
N SER A 104 -10.10 -5.10 5.34
CA SER A 104 -10.87 -6.11 6.06
C SER A 104 -9.94 -6.99 6.86
N ASP A 105 -10.30 -7.33 8.09
CA ASP A 105 -9.70 -8.47 8.78
C ASP A 105 -10.67 -9.67 8.83
N ALA A 106 -10.18 -10.83 9.27
CA ALA A 106 -10.96 -12.06 9.31
C ALA A 106 -12.12 -12.05 10.33
N THR A 107 -12.19 -11.04 11.21
CA THR A 107 -13.07 -11.02 12.38
C THR A 107 -14.09 -9.89 12.40
N SER A 108 -13.72 -8.71 11.89
CA SER A 108 -14.47 -7.46 12.01
C SER A 108 -15.02 -6.98 10.67
N GLY A 109 -14.61 -7.59 9.55
CA GLY A 109 -14.94 -7.06 8.23
C GLY A 109 -14.11 -5.82 7.91
N SER A 110 -14.57 -4.99 6.97
CA SER A 110 -13.84 -3.81 6.52
C SER A 110 -13.86 -2.71 7.58
N GLU A 111 -12.67 -2.26 7.99
CA GLU A 111 -12.45 -1.22 9.00
C GLU A 111 -11.45 -0.17 8.50
N LEU A 112 -11.35 0.96 9.22
CA LEU A 112 -10.32 1.97 8.99
C LEU A 112 -8.99 1.58 9.66
N TRP A 113 -7.95 1.44 8.85
CA TRP A 113 -6.58 1.17 9.27
C TRP A 113 -5.70 2.39 9.10
N ARG A 114 -4.61 2.44 9.88
CA ARG A 114 -3.52 3.38 9.65
C ARG A 114 -2.18 2.66 9.64
N SER A 115 -1.24 3.17 8.86
CA SER A 115 0.15 2.71 8.80
C SER A 115 1.12 3.90 8.72
N ASP A 116 2.27 3.77 9.35
CA ASP A 116 3.45 4.62 9.14
C ASP A 116 4.53 3.90 8.30
N GLY A 117 4.20 2.74 7.71
CA GLY A 117 5.13 1.88 6.99
C GLY A 117 5.81 0.83 7.88
N SER A 118 5.65 0.86 9.20
CA SER A 118 6.18 -0.17 10.10
C SER A 118 5.13 -1.23 10.46
N LEU A 119 5.57 -2.43 10.83
CA LEU A 119 4.70 -3.49 11.34
C LEU A 119 3.91 -3.02 12.57
N ASN A 120 4.59 -2.35 13.52
CA ASN A 120 3.99 -1.89 14.78
C ASN A 120 3.10 -0.65 14.61
N GLY A 121 3.39 0.20 13.63
CA GLY A 121 2.58 1.36 13.30
C GLY A 121 1.39 1.06 12.40
N THR A 122 1.27 -0.18 11.91
CA THR A 122 0.14 -0.68 11.11
C THR A 122 -0.91 -1.30 12.02
N VAL A 123 -1.93 -0.50 12.33
CA VAL A 123 -2.95 -0.82 13.34
C VAL A 123 -4.34 -0.44 12.87
N CYS A 124 -5.32 -1.25 13.25
CA CYS A 124 -6.73 -0.90 13.10
C CYS A 124 -7.03 0.31 13.98
N GLY A 125 -7.53 1.38 13.38
CA GLY A 125 -7.88 2.63 14.05
C GLY A 125 -9.23 2.51 14.75
N LYS A 126 -9.40 1.50 15.62
CA LYS A 126 -10.55 1.26 16.50
C LYS A 126 -11.89 1.78 15.96
N ASP A 127 -12.59 0.87 15.28
CA ASP A 127 -14.05 0.70 15.24
C ASP A 127 -14.86 1.99 15.53
N ILE A 128 -15.17 2.72 14.46
CA ILE A 128 -16.00 3.94 14.52
C ILE A 128 -17.50 3.55 14.65
N ALA A 129 -17.85 2.26 14.52
CA ALA A 129 -19.22 1.75 14.64
C ALA A 129 -19.27 0.29 15.15
N PRO A 130 -19.22 0.04 16.47
CA PRO A 130 -19.18 -1.30 17.04
C PRO A 130 -20.32 -2.21 16.57
N GLY A 131 -19.96 -3.31 15.91
CA GLY A 131 -20.90 -4.36 15.48
C GLY A 131 -21.44 -4.23 14.05
N SER A 132 -20.94 -3.28 13.26
CA SER A 132 -21.26 -3.14 11.83
C SER A 132 -20.05 -2.63 11.06
N SER A 133 -19.78 -3.18 9.87
CA SER A 133 -18.66 -2.73 9.03
C SER A 133 -18.69 -1.21 8.87
N SER A 134 -17.66 -0.54 9.38
CA SER A 134 -17.47 0.88 9.17
C SER A 134 -16.71 1.05 7.85
N ILE A 135 -17.45 1.19 6.75
CA ILE A 135 -16.86 1.44 5.42
C ILE A 135 -16.93 2.94 5.14
N PRO A 136 -15.97 3.75 5.61
CA PRO A 136 -15.91 5.12 5.15
C PRO A 136 -15.56 5.11 3.66
N TYR A 137 -16.46 5.63 2.85
CA TYR A 137 -16.25 5.83 1.42
C TYR A 137 -15.83 7.28 1.22
N ASN A 138 -14.65 7.49 0.61
CA ASN A 138 -14.07 8.82 0.33
C ASN A 138 -13.46 9.51 1.55
N LEU A 139 -12.41 8.92 2.11
CA LEU A 139 -11.54 9.61 3.06
C LEU A 139 -11.06 10.94 2.46
N THR A 140 -11.34 12.04 3.14
CA THR A 140 -10.98 13.39 2.68
C THR A 140 -10.42 14.22 3.82
N VAL A 141 -9.47 15.08 3.50
CA VAL A 141 -8.91 16.04 4.46
C VAL A 141 -9.51 17.41 4.17
N HIS A 142 -10.21 17.98 5.14
CA HIS A 142 -10.75 19.34 5.07
C HIS A 142 -10.40 20.08 6.36
N ASN A 143 -9.97 21.34 6.27
CA ASN A 143 -9.58 22.16 7.44
C ASN A 143 -8.65 21.45 8.45
N ASN A 144 -7.70 20.64 7.95
CA ASN A 144 -6.75 19.87 8.76
C ASN A 144 -7.39 18.79 9.67
N GLU A 145 -8.56 18.30 9.27
CA GLU A 145 -9.27 17.18 9.88
C GLU A 145 -9.57 16.10 8.83
N LEU A 146 -9.59 14.84 9.24
CA LEU A 146 -9.89 13.69 8.38
C LEU A 146 -11.37 13.34 8.53
N PHE A 147 -12.09 13.32 7.40
CA PHE A 147 -13.49 12.94 7.28
C PHE A 147 -13.62 11.67 6.44
N SER A 148 -14.73 10.97 6.61
CA SER A 148 -14.92 9.59 6.18
C SER A 148 -16.36 9.32 5.79
#